data_AF-A0A3S4DLV2-F1
#
_entry.id   AF-A0A3S4DLV2-F1
#
_cell.length_a   1.000
_cell.length_b   1.000
_cell.length_c   1.000
_cell.angle_alpha   90.00
_cell.angle_beta   90.00
_cell.angle_gamma   90.00
#
_symmetry.space_group_name_H-M   'P 1'
#
loop_
_entity.id
_entity.type
_entity.pdbx_description
1 polymer ?
#
loop_
_entity_poly.entity_id
_entity_poly.type
_entity_poly.pdbx_seq_one_letter_code
_entity_poly.pdbx_strand_id
1 'polypeptide(L)'
;MLLAERDGFHLRDKTVGIIGVGNVGSRLDARLKALGVRTLLCDPPRADRGDAGEFWPLEKLVAEADVLTFHTPLNKSGPYASLHMADAQLLAALPDNRILINACRGEVVDNAALLQALQQGKKLSTVLDVWEPEPDLSLPLLARVDIGTAHIAGYTLEGKARGTTQVFEAYSRHLGNPQHIELSSLLPVPEFSEIRLNGVLDEGKLKRLMHLVYDVRRDDAPLRKVAGQAGEFDRLRKHYQERREWSSLCVLCDDSASTELLHRLGFSVR
;
A
#
# COMPACT_ATOMS: atom_id res chain seq x y z
N MET A 1 9.24 -4.30 0.97
CA MET A 1 10.67 -4.48 1.33
C MET A 1 11.61 -4.35 0.13
N LEU A 2 11.15 -3.85 -1.02
CA LEU A 2 12.01 -3.59 -2.17
C LEU A 2 13.08 -2.51 -1.89
N LEU A 3 12.64 -1.34 -1.42
CA LEU A 3 13.54 -0.21 -1.12
C LEU A 3 14.52 -0.56 0.02
N ALA A 4 14.07 -1.33 1.01
CA ALA A 4 14.90 -1.84 2.10
C ALA A 4 16.11 -2.63 1.59
N GLU A 5 15.90 -3.56 0.64
CA GLU A 5 16.99 -4.30 0.01
C GLU A 5 17.88 -3.41 -0.86
N ARG A 6 17.27 -2.52 -1.67
CA ARG A 6 18.02 -1.64 -2.59
C ARG A 6 18.94 -0.67 -1.85
N ASP A 7 18.45 -0.08 -0.76
CA ASP A 7 19.11 1.02 -0.06
C ASP A 7 19.81 0.56 1.23
N GLY A 8 19.71 -0.73 1.58
CA GLY A 8 20.43 -1.34 2.69
C GLY A 8 19.96 -0.88 4.07
N PHE A 9 18.65 -0.92 4.32
CA PHE A 9 18.08 -0.65 5.65
C PHE A 9 17.12 -1.75 6.10
N HIS A 10 16.92 -1.90 7.41
CA HIS A 10 15.88 -2.77 7.97
C HIS A 10 14.57 -2.00 8.16
N LEU A 11 13.44 -2.61 7.78
CA LEU A 11 12.13 -1.98 7.97
C LEU A 11 11.81 -1.73 9.45
N ARG A 12 12.32 -2.59 10.35
CA ARG A 12 12.15 -2.46 11.80
C ARG A 12 12.79 -1.20 12.39
N ASP A 13 13.81 -0.66 11.72
CA ASP A 13 14.51 0.55 12.17
C ASP A 13 13.82 1.84 11.70
N LYS A 14 12.70 1.71 10.97
CA LYS A 14 11.94 2.83 10.42
C LYS A 14 10.71 3.15 11.25
N THR A 15 10.35 4.43 11.27
CA THR A 15 9.05 4.92 11.73
C THR A 15 8.14 5.16 10.53
N VAL A 16 6.96 4.55 10.52
CA VAL A 16 5.98 4.69 9.43
C VAL A 16 4.82 5.59 9.87
N GLY A 17 4.69 6.76 9.23
CA GLY A 17 3.57 7.67 9.36
C GLY A 17 2.44 7.27 8.40
N ILE A 18 1.27 6.93 8.95
CA ILE A 18 0.08 6.50 8.21
C ILE A 18 -0.94 7.63 8.26
N ILE A 19 -1.20 8.25 7.10
CA ILE A 19 -2.17 9.35 6.96
C ILE A 19 -3.47 8.79 6.39
N GLY A 20 -4.54 8.82 7.20
CA GLY A 20 -5.81 8.14 6.93
C GLY A 20 -5.81 6.70 7.45
N VAL A 21 -6.49 6.45 8.56
CA VAL A 21 -6.48 5.16 9.29
C VAL A 21 -7.85 4.49 9.15
N GLY A 22 -8.38 4.47 7.93
CA GLY A 22 -9.60 3.76 7.55
C GLY A 22 -9.34 2.28 7.26
N ASN A 23 -10.03 1.74 6.26
CA ASN A 23 -9.92 0.32 5.88
C ASN A 23 -8.48 -0.10 5.52
N VAL A 24 -7.77 0.69 4.72
CA VAL A 24 -6.41 0.35 4.28
C VAL A 24 -5.40 0.64 5.40
N GLY A 25 -5.39 1.87 5.93
CA GLY A 25 -4.43 2.31 6.94
C GLY A 25 -4.42 1.47 8.21
N SER A 26 -5.59 1.04 8.72
CA SER A 26 -5.64 0.18 9.92
C SER A 26 -5.09 -1.23 9.70
N ARG A 27 -5.30 -1.82 8.51
CA ARG A 27 -4.71 -3.12 8.14
C ARG A 27 -3.19 -3.01 7.98
N LEU A 28 -2.72 -1.89 7.43
CA LEU A 28 -1.29 -1.60 7.33
C LEU A 28 -0.65 -1.45 8.72
N ASP A 29 -1.26 -0.65 9.60
CA ASP A 29 -0.81 -0.47 11.00
C ASP A 29 -0.69 -1.80 11.74
N ALA A 30 -1.72 -2.65 11.67
CA ALA A 30 -1.72 -3.96 12.32
C ALA A 30 -0.55 -4.85 11.87
N ARG A 31 -0.25 -4.88 10.57
CA ARG A 31 0.86 -5.67 10.00
C ARG A 31 2.23 -5.09 10.36
N LEU A 32 2.38 -3.77 10.33
CA LEU A 32 3.63 -3.10 10.72
C LEU A 32 3.92 -3.30 12.21
N LYS A 33 2.90 -3.18 13.08
CA LYS A 33 3.03 -3.51 14.51
C LYS A 33 3.36 -4.97 14.74
N ALA A 34 2.82 -5.90 13.95
CA ALA A 34 3.21 -7.32 14.03
C ALA A 34 4.69 -7.53 13.71
N LEU A 35 5.24 -6.76 12.77
CA LEU A 35 6.67 -6.74 12.48
C LEU A 35 7.50 -6.02 13.54
N GLY A 36 6.90 -5.35 14.53
CA GLY A 36 7.61 -4.53 15.50
C GLY A 36 8.11 -3.19 14.91
N VAL A 37 7.52 -2.73 13.81
CA VAL A 37 7.81 -1.43 13.20
C VAL A 37 7.05 -0.34 13.97
N ARG A 38 7.71 0.78 14.29
CA ARG A 38 7.05 1.91 14.93
C ARG A 38 6.10 2.60 13.94
N THR A 39 4.86 2.81 14.33
CA THR A 39 3.87 3.54 13.53
C THR A 39 3.43 4.83 14.20
N LEU A 40 3.18 5.87 13.41
CA LEU A 40 2.54 7.12 13.81
C LEU A 40 1.26 7.26 12.99
N LEU A 41 0.14 7.55 13.65
CA LEU A 41 -1.18 7.54 13.02
C LEU A 41 -1.73 8.96 12.92
N CYS A 42 -2.13 9.40 11.74
CA CYS A 42 -2.80 10.69 11.53
C CYS A 42 -4.17 10.46 10.91
N ASP A 43 -5.23 10.77 11.67
CA ASP A 43 -6.62 10.72 11.20
C ASP A 43 -7.50 11.68 12.02
N PRO A 44 -7.48 12.99 11.70
CA PRO A 44 -8.26 13.99 12.43
C PRO A 44 -9.76 13.67 12.53
N PRO A 45 -10.45 13.19 11.47
CA PRO A 45 -11.84 12.75 11.58
C PRO A 45 -12.10 11.66 12.63
N ARG A 46 -11.16 10.72 12.82
CA ARG A 46 -11.26 9.67 13.85
C ARG A 46 -10.94 10.22 15.24
N ALA A 47 -9.92 11.08 15.34
CA ALA A 47 -9.56 11.75 16.58
C ALA A 47 -10.72 12.60 17.12
N ASP A 48 -11.32 13.42 16.27
CA ASP A 48 -12.44 14.31 16.62
C ASP A 48 -13.72 13.53 16.98
N ARG A 49 -13.89 12.32 16.43
CA ARG A 49 -14.98 11.41 16.81
C ARG A 49 -14.76 10.74 18.18
N GLY A 50 -13.54 10.79 18.73
CA GLY A 50 -13.17 10.13 19.97
C GLY A 50 -12.90 8.63 19.81
N ASP A 51 -12.48 8.19 18.62
CA ASP A 51 -12.07 6.81 18.41
C ASP A 51 -10.85 6.45 19.28
N ALA A 52 -10.80 5.21 19.78
CA ALA A 52 -9.64 4.71 20.49
C ALA A 52 -8.41 4.64 19.57
N GLY A 53 -7.28 5.14 20.07
CA GLY A 53 -6.01 5.18 19.36
C GLY A 53 -5.24 6.46 19.66
N GLU A 54 -3.92 6.42 19.49
CA GLU A 54 -3.09 7.63 19.57
C GLU A 54 -2.96 8.23 18.17
N PHE A 55 -3.73 9.30 17.92
CA PHE A 55 -3.68 10.05 16.67
C PHE A 55 -2.86 11.33 16.85
N TRP A 56 -1.95 11.56 15.93
CA TRP A 56 -1.00 12.67 15.93
C TRP A 56 -1.31 13.64 14.79
N PRO A 57 -0.98 14.93 14.96
CA PRO A 57 -1.10 15.92 13.89
C PRO A 57 -0.11 15.60 12.75
N LEU A 58 -0.45 15.99 11.52
CA LEU A 58 0.34 15.68 10.32
C LEU A 58 1.79 16.17 10.43
N GLU A 59 2.00 17.33 11.04
CA GLU A 59 3.31 17.95 11.24
C GLU A 59 4.25 17.06 12.05
N LYS A 60 3.72 16.30 13.03
CA LYS A 60 4.51 15.34 13.80
C LYS A 60 4.96 14.17 12.94
N LEU A 61 4.09 13.66 12.06
CA LEU A 61 4.46 12.59 11.14
C LEU A 61 5.52 13.07 10.15
N VAL A 62 5.39 14.29 9.61
CA VAL A 62 6.37 14.89 8.70
C VAL A 62 7.75 15.02 9.39
N ALA A 63 7.77 15.39 10.67
CA ALA A 63 9.01 15.56 11.42
C ALA A 63 9.68 14.24 11.84
N GLU A 64 8.89 13.23 12.25
CA GLU A 64 9.41 12.02 12.91
C GLU A 64 9.42 10.77 12.03
N ALA A 65 8.55 10.67 11.02
CA ALA A 65 8.44 9.44 10.23
C ALA A 65 9.56 9.33 9.18
N ASP A 66 10.07 8.12 8.97
CA ASP A 66 10.97 7.80 7.87
C ASP A 66 10.20 7.47 6.58
N VAL A 67 8.97 6.98 6.74
CA VAL A 67 8.05 6.65 5.64
C VAL A 67 6.72 7.37 5.88
N LEU A 68 6.26 8.18 4.94
CA LEU A 68 4.90 8.73 4.92
C LEU A 68 4.07 8.03 3.86
N THR A 69 2.92 7.50 4.25
CA THR A 69 2.00 6.80 3.34
C THR A 69 0.57 7.33 3.46
N PHE A 70 -0.04 7.65 2.32
CA PHE A 70 -1.36 8.26 2.23
C PHE A 70 -2.45 7.24 1.90
N HIS A 71 -3.52 7.26 2.69
CA HIS A 71 -4.68 6.36 2.60
C HIS A 71 -6.01 7.11 2.85
N THR A 72 -6.04 8.41 2.56
CA THR A 72 -7.22 9.26 2.69
C THR A 72 -8.13 9.20 1.45
N PRO A 73 -9.43 9.50 1.57
CA PRO A 73 -10.22 9.94 0.41
C PRO A 73 -9.69 11.27 -0.15
N LEU A 74 -10.18 11.68 -1.32
CA LEU A 74 -9.96 13.02 -1.85
C LEU A 74 -11.11 13.95 -1.43
N ASN A 75 -10.84 14.85 -0.50
CA ASN A 75 -11.74 15.91 -0.06
C ASN A 75 -11.17 17.25 -0.54
N LYS A 76 -11.93 17.98 -1.37
CA LYS A 76 -11.46 19.25 -1.96
C LYS A 76 -11.61 20.45 -1.03
N SER A 77 -12.41 20.32 0.02
CA SER A 77 -12.74 21.40 0.94
C SER A 77 -13.14 20.87 2.31
N GLY A 78 -13.37 21.78 3.26
CA GLY A 78 -13.73 21.46 4.63
C GLY A 78 -12.52 21.26 5.54
N PRO A 79 -12.75 20.99 6.84
CA PRO A 79 -11.69 20.92 7.85
C PRO A 79 -10.71 19.76 7.64
N TYR A 80 -11.09 18.77 6.81
CA TYR A 80 -10.27 17.59 6.49
C TYR A 80 -9.99 17.52 4.98
N ALA A 81 -9.82 18.67 4.34
CA ALA A 81 -9.40 18.74 2.95
C ALA A 81 -8.09 17.97 2.77
N SER A 82 -8.03 17.17 1.72
CA SER A 82 -6.88 16.33 1.38
C SER A 82 -6.33 16.60 -0.01
N LEU A 83 -7.00 17.45 -0.81
CA LEU A 83 -6.44 18.00 -2.03
C LEU A 83 -5.12 18.70 -1.70
N HIS A 84 -4.04 18.26 -2.35
CA HIS A 84 -2.68 18.74 -2.17
C HIS A 84 -2.25 18.76 -0.70
N MET A 85 -2.65 17.74 0.07
CA MET A 85 -2.20 17.58 1.45
C MET A 85 -0.66 17.50 1.53
N ALA A 86 -0.03 16.85 0.54
CA ALA A 86 1.41 16.93 0.32
C ALA A 86 1.71 17.96 -0.77
N ASP A 87 1.65 19.23 -0.38
CA ASP A 87 2.01 20.38 -1.20
C ASP A 87 3.52 20.69 -1.17
N ALA A 88 3.93 21.77 -1.84
CA ALA A 88 5.31 22.24 -1.84
C ALA A 88 5.86 22.54 -0.43
N GLN A 89 5.03 23.03 0.50
CA GLN A 89 5.46 23.36 1.85
C GLN A 89 5.75 22.08 2.66
N LEU A 90 4.86 21.09 2.61
CA LEU A 90 5.06 19.80 3.26
C LEU A 90 6.27 19.08 2.67
N LEU A 91 6.40 19.05 1.34
CA LEU A 91 7.53 18.42 0.64
C LEU A 91 8.87 19.08 1.00
N ALA A 92 8.90 20.40 1.16
CA ALA A 92 10.08 21.11 1.62
C ALA A 92 10.43 20.77 3.08
N ALA A 93 9.41 20.69 3.95
CA ALA A 93 9.55 20.39 5.38
C ALA A 93 9.95 18.94 5.68
N LEU A 94 9.58 18.00 4.80
CA LEU A 94 9.92 16.59 4.95
C LEU A 94 11.45 16.43 4.96
N PRO A 95 12.08 15.74 5.94
CA PRO A 95 13.53 15.59 5.95
C PRO A 95 14.07 14.86 4.71
N ASP A 96 15.38 14.91 4.50
CA ASP A 96 16.03 14.10 3.46
C ASP A 96 16.05 12.60 3.86
N ASN A 97 16.23 11.76 2.83
CA ASN A 97 16.28 10.29 2.89
C ASN A 97 14.99 9.67 3.47
N ARG A 98 13.84 10.26 3.14
CA ARG A 98 12.50 9.78 3.50
C ARG A 98 11.89 8.99 2.34
N ILE A 99 10.83 8.27 2.64
CA ILE A 99 10.01 7.57 1.64
C ILE A 99 8.60 8.16 1.66
N LEU A 100 8.09 8.59 0.51
CA LEU A 100 6.72 9.03 0.32
C LEU A 100 5.96 8.01 -0.55
N ILE A 101 4.80 7.56 -0.08
CA ILE A 101 3.97 6.58 -0.77
C ILE A 101 2.56 7.14 -0.95
N ASN A 102 2.09 7.25 -2.20
CA ASN A 102 0.70 7.55 -2.50
C ASN A 102 0.07 6.42 -3.34
N ALA A 103 -0.88 5.73 -2.73
CA ALA A 103 -1.73 4.74 -3.37
C ALA A 103 -3.21 4.96 -3.02
N CYS A 104 -3.60 6.21 -2.71
CA CYS A 104 -4.98 6.56 -2.40
C CYS A 104 -5.67 7.28 -3.56
N ARG A 105 -5.39 8.58 -3.75
CA ARG A 105 -5.92 9.42 -4.83
C ARG A 105 -4.81 10.34 -5.31
N GLY A 106 -4.74 10.57 -6.62
CA GLY A 106 -3.63 11.28 -7.26
C GLY A 106 -3.41 12.66 -6.65
N GLU A 107 -4.48 13.44 -6.59
CA GLU A 107 -4.48 14.85 -6.17
C GLU A 107 -4.26 15.04 -4.66
N VAL A 108 -4.03 13.98 -3.89
CA VAL A 108 -3.61 14.11 -2.49
C VAL A 108 -2.16 14.60 -2.39
N VAL A 109 -1.34 14.27 -3.38
CA VAL A 109 0.02 14.79 -3.55
C VAL A 109 0.01 15.76 -4.71
N ASP A 110 0.51 16.98 -4.51
CA ASP A 110 0.73 17.91 -5.62
C ASP A 110 1.88 17.37 -6.49
N ASN A 111 1.52 16.75 -7.61
CA ASN A 111 2.47 16.13 -8.52
C ASN A 111 3.46 17.13 -9.15
N ALA A 112 3.05 18.38 -9.34
CA ALA A 112 3.91 19.42 -9.89
C ALA A 112 4.96 19.85 -8.84
N ALA A 113 4.52 20.08 -7.60
CA ALA A 113 5.42 20.37 -6.49
C ALA A 113 6.39 19.22 -6.21
N LEU A 114 5.92 17.97 -6.27
CA LEU A 114 6.76 16.79 -6.10
C LEU A 114 7.83 16.71 -7.18
N LEU A 115 7.46 16.89 -8.45
CA LEU A 115 8.41 16.92 -9.55
C LEU A 115 9.47 18.01 -9.35
N GLN A 116 9.04 19.22 -8.97
CA GLN A 116 9.95 20.34 -8.73
C GLN A 116 10.94 20.03 -7.60
N ALA A 117 10.46 19.50 -6.48
CA ALA A 117 11.32 19.12 -5.35
C ALA A 117 12.37 18.07 -5.76
N LEU A 118 11.96 17.02 -6.50
CA LEU A 118 12.87 15.99 -6.99
C LEU A 118 13.89 16.54 -8.01
N GLN A 119 13.48 17.47 -8.88
CA GLN A 119 14.38 18.13 -9.83
C GLN A 119 15.40 19.04 -9.13
N GLN A 120 15.02 19.64 -8.00
CA GLN A 120 15.91 20.46 -7.16
C GLN A 120 16.84 19.62 -6.27
N GLY A 121 16.81 18.29 -6.39
CA GLY A 121 17.73 17.40 -5.67
C GLY A 121 17.25 17.01 -4.27
N LYS A 122 15.96 17.18 -3.95
CA LYS A 122 15.38 16.63 -2.72
C LYS A 122 15.65 15.12 -2.67
N LYS A 123 16.29 14.66 -1.59
CA LYS A 123 16.58 13.23 -1.40
C LYS A 123 15.35 12.53 -0.85
N LEU A 124 14.41 12.20 -1.74
CA LEU A 124 13.15 11.58 -1.38
C LEU A 124 12.92 10.36 -2.27
N SER A 125 12.75 9.19 -1.67
CA SER A 125 12.24 8.05 -2.41
C SER A 125 10.71 8.15 -2.51
N THR A 126 10.16 7.84 -3.66
CA THR A 126 8.76 8.07 -4.00
C THR A 126 8.15 6.86 -4.67
N VAL A 127 6.97 6.47 -4.20
CA VAL A 127 6.16 5.37 -4.74
C VAL A 127 4.78 5.89 -5.03
N LEU A 128 4.41 5.94 -6.32
CA LEU A 128 3.10 6.41 -6.77
C LEU A 128 2.36 5.29 -7.51
N ASP A 129 1.20 4.91 -7.00
CA ASP A 129 0.23 4.11 -7.77
C ASP A 129 -0.84 5.00 -8.42
N VAL A 130 -1.02 6.22 -7.92
CA VAL A 130 -2.05 7.16 -8.37
C VAL A 130 -1.42 8.47 -8.82
N TRP A 131 -2.05 9.15 -9.79
CA TRP A 131 -1.45 10.30 -10.48
C TRP A 131 -2.43 11.47 -10.64
N GLU A 132 -1.89 12.68 -10.65
CA GLU A 132 -2.59 13.89 -11.06
C GLU A 132 -2.00 14.41 -12.40
N PRO A 133 -2.81 14.54 -13.47
CA PRO A 133 -4.10 13.86 -13.67
C PRO A 133 -3.91 12.38 -14.08
N GLU A 134 -4.96 11.58 -13.92
CA GLU A 134 -5.11 10.28 -14.60
C GLU A 134 -6.11 10.40 -15.76
N PRO A 135 -5.93 9.68 -16.88
CA PRO A 135 -4.83 8.74 -17.18
C PRO A 135 -3.54 9.43 -17.67
N ASP A 136 -3.58 10.74 -17.91
CA ASP A 136 -2.49 11.53 -18.52
C ASP A 136 -1.41 11.96 -17.50
N LEU A 137 -0.73 10.97 -16.90
CA LEU A 137 0.29 11.22 -15.89
C LEU A 137 1.49 12.01 -16.42
N SER A 138 2.18 12.71 -15.51
CA SER A 138 3.43 13.42 -15.81
C SER A 138 4.60 12.47 -16.09
N LEU A 139 5.03 12.38 -17.36
CA LEU A 139 6.19 11.59 -17.75
C LEU A 139 7.49 12.00 -17.04
N PRO A 140 7.81 13.31 -16.89
CA PRO A 140 8.97 13.72 -16.12
C PRO A 140 8.92 13.27 -14.66
N LEU A 141 7.73 13.22 -14.05
CA LEU A 141 7.58 12.71 -12.69
C LEU A 141 7.77 11.19 -12.64
N LEU A 142 7.14 10.43 -13.54
CA LEU A 142 7.34 8.98 -13.62
C LEU A 142 8.83 8.61 -13.75
N ALA A 143 9.59 9.37 -14.54
CA ALA A 143 11.03 9.16 -14.70
C ALA A 143 11.85 9.41 -13.41
N ARG A 144 11.30 10.13 -12.43
CA ARG A 144 11.97 10.50 -11.17
C ARG A 144 11.53 9.65 -9.99
N VAL A 145 10.34 9.05 -10.03
CA VAL A 145 9.88 8.18 -8.93
C VAL A 145 10.57 6.82 -8.94
N ASP A 146 10.76 6.26 -7.76
CA ASP A 146 11.40 4.94 -7.59
C ASP A 146 10.48 3.82 -8.09
N ILE A 147 9.18 3.92 -7.81
CA ILE A 147 8.14 3.01 -8.31
C ILE A 147 6.93 3.81 -8.76
N GLY A 148 6.48 3.56 -9.99
CA GLY A 148 5.27 4.11 -10.56
C GLY A 148 4.39 3.01 -11.13
N THR A 149 3.13 2.89 -10.70
CA THR A 149 2.17 1.89 -11.21
C THR A 149 0.86 2.55 -11.67
N ALA A 150 0.09 1.85 -12.50
CA ALA A 150 -1.07 2.41 -13.18
C ALA A 150 -2.38 2.24 -12.40
N HIS A 151 -2.43 2.71 -11.15
CA HIS A 151 -3.62 2.65 -10.28
C HIS A 151 -4.18 1.22 -10.14
N ILE A 152 -3.31 0.31 -9.69
CA ILE A 152 -3.57 -1.13 -9.56
C ILE A 152 -3.27 -1.68 -8.16
N ALA A 153 -2.96 -0.85 -7.16
CA ALA A 153 -2.59 -1.33 -5.83
C ALA A 153 -3.64 -2.28 -5.22
N GLY A 154 -4.93 -2.02 -5.50
CA GLY A 154 -6.07 -2.84 -5.07
C GLY A 154 -6.47 -4.00 -5.99
N TYR A 155 -5.76 -4.25 -7.10
CA TYR A 155 -6.19 -5.21 -8.13
C TYR A 155 -5.78 -6.66 -7.83
N THR A 156 -6.27 -7.22 -6.74
CA THR A 156 -6.16 -8.66 -6.46
C THR A 156 -7.41 -9.40 -6.92
N LEU A 157 -7.28 -10.69 -7.27
CA LEU A 157 -8.44 -11.54 -7.53
C LEU A 157 -9.34 -11.62 -6.29
N GLU A 158 -8.73 -11.80 -5.12
CA GLU A 158 -9.40 -11.76 -3.82
C GLU A 158 -10.12 -10.43 -3.60
N GLY A 159 -9.50 -9.30 -3.91
CA GLY A 159 -10.08 -7.97 -3.75
C GLY A 159 -11.32 -7.76 -4.63
N LYS A 160 -11.25 -8.17 -5.90
CA LYS A 160 -12.39 -8.11 -6.83
C LYS A 160 -13.53 -9.03 -6.37
N ALA A 161 -13.23 -10.28 -5.99
CA ALA A 161 -14.22 -11.23 -5.52
C ALA A 161 -14.86 -10.80 -4.18
N ARG A 162 -14.07 -10.24 -3.26
CA ARG A 162 -14.52 -9.76 -1.94
C ARG A 162 -15.60 -8.68 -2.06
N GLY A 163 -15.53 -7.83 -3.07
CA GLY A 163 -16.59 -6.86 -3.35
C GLY A 163 -17.95 -7.55 -3.56
N THR A 164 -17.98 -8.58 -4.41
CA THR A 164 -19.19 -9.39 -4.66
C THR A 164 -19.62 -10.15 -3.41
N THR A 165 -18.69 -10.80 -2.70
CA THR A 165 -18.99 -11.59 -1.49
C THR A 165 -19.60 -10.71 -0.39
N GLN A 166 -19.05 -9.52 -0.13
CA GLN A 166 -19.58 -8.61 0.90
C GLN A 166 -21.01 -8.14 0.59
N VAL A 167 -21.31 -7.83 -0.68
CA VAL A 167 -22.66 -7.45 -1.11
C VAL A 167 -23.62 -8.64 -0.98
N PHE A 168 -23.19 -9.83 -1.41
CA PHE A 168 -23.97 -11.07 -1.27
C PHE A 168 -24.33 -11.35 0.20
N GLU A 169 -23.36 -11.29 1.10
CA GLU A 169 -23.57 -11.53 2.53
C GLU A 169 -24.52 -10.48 3.14
N ALA A 170 -24.32 -9.19 2.82
CA ALA A 170 -25.20 -8.11 3.27
C ALA A 170 -26.63 -8.30 2.78
N TYR A 171 -26.81 -8.69 1.52
CA TYR A 171 -28.12 -8.95 0.93
C TYR A 171 -28.79 -10.19 1.53
N SER A 172 -28.03 -11.27 1.75
CA SER A 172 -28.54 -12.49 2.41
C SER A 172 -29.07 -12.20 3.82
N ARG A 173 -28.36 -11.34 4.58
CA ARG A 173 -28.79 -10.86 5.91
C ARG A 173 -30.06 -10.02 5.81
N HIS A 174 -30.15 -9.14 4.80
CA HIS A 174 -31.34 -8.32 4.57
C HIS A 174 -32.60 -9.17 4.29
N LEU A 175 -32.45 -10.29 3.60
CA LEU A 175 -33.53 -11.26 3.34
C LEU A 175 -33.87 -12.17 4.54
N GLY A 176 -33.17 -12.02 5.68
CA GLY A 176 -33.38 -12.86 6.86
C GLY A 176 -32.77 -14.26 6.74
N ASN A 177 -31.91 -14.51 5.74
CA ASN A 177 -31.21 -15.78 5.54
C ASN A 177 -29.70 -15.53 5.42
N PRO A 178 -28.99 -15.27 6.54
CA PRO A 178 -27.58 -14.94 6.50
C PRO A 178 -26.76 -16.12 5.97
N GLN A 179 -26.01 -15.88 4.90
CA GLN A 179 -25.11 -16.84 4.28
C GLN A 179 -23.67 -16.32 4.33
N HIS A 180 -22.72 -17.24 4.32
CA HIS A 180 -21.28 -16.96 4.27
C HIS A 180 -20.63 -17.86 3.20
N ILE A 181 -19.71 -17.30 2.43
CA ILE A 181 -18.96 -18.02 1.40
C ILE A 181 -17.47 -17.73 1.55
N GLU A 182 -16.70 -18.79 1.72
CA GLU A 182 -15.24 -18.70 1.72
C GLU A 182 -14.71 -18.26 0.35
N LEU A 183 -13.92 -17.17 0.31
CA LEU A 183 -13.37 -16.65 -0.95
C LEU A 183 -12.56 -17.70 -1.72
N SER A 184 -11.86 -18.59 -1.02
CA SER A 184 -11.05 -19.63 -1.64
C SER A 184 -11.87 -20.68 -2.39
N SER A 185 -13.17 -20.82 -2.13
CA SER A 185 -14.04 -21.73 -2.89
C SER A 185 -14.47 -21.15 -4.24
N LEU A 186 -14.37 -19.82 -4.40
CA LEU A 186 -14.76 -19.10 -5.61
C LEU A 186 -13.60 -18.85 -6.57
N LEU A 187 -12.37 -18.86 -6.05
CA LEU A 187 -11.17 -18.48 -6.80
C LEU A 187 -10.47 -19.70 -7.39
N PRO A 188 -9.79 -19.56 -8.54
CA PRO A 188 -8.94 -20.62 -9.06
C PRO A 188 -7.77 -20.89 -8.10
N VAL A 189 -7.22 -22.10 -8.18
CA VAL A 189 -6.01 -22.48 -7.44
C VAL A 189 -4.85 -21.57 -7.89
N PRO A 190 -4.08 -20.95 -6.97
CA PRO A 190 -2.94 -20.12 -7.34
C PRO A 190 -1.80 -20.97 -7.92
N GLU A 191 -0.96 -20.35 -8.75
CA GLU A 191 0.24 -20.99 -9.34
C GLU A 191 1.17 -21.58 -8.26
N PHE A 192 1.31 -20.87 -7.14
CA PHE A 192 2.03 -21.32 -5.94
C PHE A 192 1.06 -21.35 -4.76
N SER A 193 0.67 -22.55 -4.34
CA SER A 193 -0.30 -22.76 -3.25
C SER A 193 0.35 -23.12 -1.92
N GLU A 194 1.53 -23.73 -1.94
CA GLU A 194 2.23 -24.17 -0.73
C GLU A 194 3.76 -24.03 -0.87
N ILE A 195 4.43 -23.63 0.21
CA ILE A 195 5.89 -23.57 0.30
C ILE A 195 6.37 -23.94 1.71
N ARG A 196 7.54 -24.58 1.83
CA ARG A 196 8.18 -24.85 3.13
C ARG A 196 9.19 -23.76 3.49
N LEU A 197 9.09 -23.24 4.71
CA LEU A 197 10.05 -22.35 5.34
C LEU A 197 10.75 -23.09 6.48
N ASN A 198 12.06 -23.30 6.38
CA ASN A 198 12.86 -23.90 7.44
C ASN A 198 13.58 -22.82 8.27
N GLY A 199 13.53 -22.97 9.58
CA GLY A 199 14.11 -22.08 10.57
C GLY A 199 13.41 -20.72 10.68
N VAL A 200 13.94 -19.87 11.56
CA VAL A 200 13.34 -18.58 11.94
C VAL A 200 13.18 -17.64 10.74
N LEU A 201 12.05 -16.94 10.68
CA LEU A 201 11.76 -15.89 9.71
C LEU A 201 12.62 -14.64 9.99
N ASP A 202 13.43 -14.28 9.01
CA ASP A 202 14.12 -12.99 8.95
C ASP A 202 13.52 -12.11 7.85
N GLU A 203 13.96 -10.84 7.77
CA GLU A 203 13.45 -9.88 6.78
C GLU A 203 13.74 -10.31 5.33
N GLY A 204 14.85 -11.01 5.09
CA GLY A 204 15.21 -11.52 3.77
C GLY A 204 14.29 -12.67 3.32
N LYS A 205 14.01 -13.62 4.21
CA LYS A 205 13.03 -14.71 3.98
C LYS A 205 11.63 -14.15 3.78
N LEU A 206 11.21 -13.18 4.61
CA LEU A 206 9.90 -12.53 4.48
C LEU A 206 9.77 -11.80 3.13
N LYS A 207 10.79 -11.03 2.73
CA LYS A 207 10.80 -10.39 1.40
C LYS A 207 10.61 -11.41 0.28
N ARG A 208 11.32 -12.54 0.33
CA ARG A 208 11.23 -13.60 -0.69
C ARG A 208 9.81 -14.18 -0.77
N LEU A 209 9.17 -14.45 0.38
CA LEU A 209 7.77 -14.91 0.42
C LEU A 209 6.80 -13.86 -0.13
N MET A 210 6.94 -12.59 0.28
CA MET A 210 6.11 -11.50 -0.21
C MET A 210 6.24 -11.33 -1.73
N HIS A 211 7.47 -11.35 -2.26
CA HIS A 211 7.75 -11.14 -3.68
C HIS A 211 7.44 -12.37 -4.55
N LEU A 212 7.42 -13.58 -3.97
CA LEU A 212 6.89 -14.78 -4.64
C LEU A 212 5.41 -14.58 -4.99
N VAL A 213 4.62 -13.99 -4.09
CA VAL A 213 3.21 -13.69 -4.33
C VAL A 213 3.05 -12.44 -5.21
N TYR A 214 3.77 -11.37 -4.88
CA TYR A 214 3.69 -10.12 -5.62
C TYR A 214 4.95 -9.25 -5.47
N ASP A 215 5.65 -9.03 -6.59
CA ASP A 215 6.70 -8.03 -6.74
C ASP A 215 6.19 -6.84 -7.56
N VAL A 216 6.10 -5.66 -6.94
CA VAL A 216 5.56 -4.44 -7.56
C VAL A 216 6.30 -4.02 -8.83
N ARG A 217 7.57 -4.41 -8.99
CA ARG A 217 8.36 -4.08 -10.18
C ARG A 217 7.78 -4.69 -11.47
N ARG A 218 6.98 -5.77 -11.34
CA ARG A 218 6.29 -6.39 -12.47
C ARG A 218 5.25 -5.45 -13.11
N ASP A 219 4.75 -4.48 -12.36
CA ASP A 219 3.75 -3.50 -12.82
C ASP A 219 4.37 -2.12 -13.12
N ASP A 220 5.49 -1.80 -12.46
CA ASP A 220 6.27 -0.60 -12.75
C ASP A 220 6.90 -0.64 -14.15
N ALA A 221 7.54 -1.75 -14.52
CA ALA A 221 8.23 -1.85 -15.79
C ALA A 221 7.30 -1.71 -17.02
N PRO A 222 6.11 -2.35 -17.08
CA PRO A 222 5.16 -2.12 -18.17
C PRO A 222 4.70 -0.67 -18.28
N LEU A 223 4.39 0.01 -17.16
CA LEU A 223 3.99 1.42 -17.20
C LEU A 223 5.10 2.29 -17.81
N ARG A 224 6.35 2.13 -17.36
CA ARG A 224 7.49 2.88 -17.89
C ARG A 224 7.73 2.64 -19.39
N LYS A 225 7.36 1.47 -19.90
CA LYS A 225 7.51 1.12 -21.32
C LYS A 225 6.49 1.83 -22.22
N VAL A 226 5.29 2.08 -21.71
CA VAL A 226 4.15 2.54 -22.53
C VAL A 226 3.64 3.93 -22.14
N ALA A 227 4.13 4.51 -21.04
CA ALA A 227 3.74 5.85 -20.61
C ALA A 227 3.95 6.87 -21.74
N GLY A 228 2.95 7.73 -21.95
CA GLY A 228 2.93 8.73 -23.04
C GLY A 228 2.28 8.23 -24.33
N GLN A 229 1.99 6.93 -24.44
CA GLN A 229 1.16 6.40 -25.51
C GLN A 229 -0.32 6.50 -25.12
N ALA A 230 -1.14 7.07 -26.01
CA ALA A 230 -2.55 7.32 -25.76
C ALA A 230 -3.30 6.02 -25.40
N GLY A 231 -4.01 6.03 -24.27
CA GLY A 231 -4.85 4.92 -23.82
C GLY A 231 -4.10 3.74 -23.16
N GLU A 232 -2.76 3.73 -23.16
CA GLU A 232 -2.01 2.59 -22.62
C GLU A 232 -2.13 2.46 -21.09
N PHE A 233 -2.28 3.58 -20.36
CA PHE A 233 -2.54 3.57 -18.91
C PHE A 233 -3.79 2.73 -18.57
N ASP A 234 -4.91 3.03 -19.23
CA ASP A 234 -6.16 2.29 -19.03
C ASP A 234 -6.10 0.87 -19.62
N ARG A 235 -5.33 0.66 -20.70
CA ARG A 235 -5.12 -0.69 -21.26
C ARG A 235 -4.43 -1.60 -20.24
N LEU A 236 -3.40 -1.12 -19.54
CA LEU A 236 -2.72 -1.87 -18.48
C LEU A 236 -3.67 -2.28 -17.36
N ARG A 237 -4.60 -1.40 -16.98
CA ARG A 237 -5.63 -1.66 -15.95
C ARG A 237 -6.67 -2.66 -16.43
N LYS A 238 -7.17 -2.48 -17.66
CA LYS A 238 -8.21 -3.32 -18.26
C LYS A 238 -7.73 -4.75 -18.49
N HIS A 239 -6.48 -4.92 -18.90
CA HIS A 239 -5.85 -6.21 -19.18
C HIS A 239 -4.84 -6.60 -18.09
N TYR A 240 -5.06 -6.14 -16.85
CA TYR A 240 -4.16 -6.42 -15.73
C TYR A 240 -4.06 -7.92 -15.49
N GLN A 241 -2.82 -8.42 -15.41
CA GLN A 241 -2.54 -9.82 -15.12
C GLN A 241 -3.02 -10.18 -13.72
N GLU A 242 -3.39 -11.45 -13.54
CA GLU A 242 -3.89 -11.91 -12.24
C GLU A 242 -2.84 -11.70 -11.13
N ARG A 243 -3.33 -11.28 -9.96
CA ARG A 243 -2.53 -11.06 -8.77
C ARG A 243 -3.27 -11.64 -7.58
N ARG A 244 -2.54 -12.36 -6.73
CA ARG A 244 -3.09 -12.95 -5.51
C ARG A 244 -2.69 -12.15 -4.27
N GLU A 245 -3.37 -12.40 -3.16
CA GLU A 245 -2.98 -11.92 -1.84
C GLU A 245 -2.11 -12.96 -1.11
N TRP A 246 -1.40 -12.55 -0.05
CA TRP A 246 -0.54 -13.47 0.72
C TRP A 246 -1.29 -14.67 1.30
N SER A 247 -2.60 -14.53 1.54
CA SER A 247 -3.48 -15.61 2.00
C SER A 247 -3.66 -16.72 0.97
N SER A 248 -3.24 -16.54 -0.30
CA SER A 248 -3.26 -17.61 -1.29
C SER A 248 -2.10 -18.59 -1.14
N LEU A 249 -1.05 -18.23 -0.40
CA LEU A 249 0.15 -19.05 -0.21
C LEU A 249 0.15 -19.63 1.20
N CYS A 250 0.09 -20.96 1.29
CA CYS A 250 0.28 -21.70 2.52
C CYS A 250 1.79 -21.87 2.81
N VAL A 251 2.27 -21.34 3.94
CA VAL A 251 3.67 -21.48 4.37
C VAL A 251 3.76 -22.53 5.47
N LEU A 252 4.38 -23.67 5.14
CA LEU A 252 4.70 -24.73 6.09
C LEU A 252 5.92 -24.33 6.92
N CYS A 253 5.74 -24.05 8.21
CA CYS A 253 6.78 -23.53 9.08
C CYS A 253 7.14 -24.54 10.17
N ASP A 254 8.44 -24.68 10.47
CA ASP A 254 8.95 -25.50 11.57
C ASP A 254 9.20 -24.71 12.87
N ASP A 255 9.12 -23.37 12.81
CA ASP A 255 9.30 -22.45 13.94
C ASP A 255 7.98 -21.75 14.32
N SER A 256 7.52 -21.94 15.55
CA SER A 256 6.21 -21.46 16.02
C SER A 256 6.08 -19.94 16.04
N ALA A 257 7.16 -19.22 16.35
CA ALA A 257 7.15 -17.76 16.37
C ALA A 257 7.00 -17.20 14.94
N SER A 258 7.67 -17.83 13.98
CA SER A 258 7.54 -17.52 12.55
C SER A 258 6.15 -17.81 12.01
N THR A 259 5.54 -18.93 12.42
CA THR A 259 4.14 -19.27 12.10
C THR A 259 3.18 -18.17 12.53
N GLU A 260 3.24 -17.76 13.80
CA GLU A 260 2.37 -16.72 14.34
C GLU A 260 2.58 -15.37 13.63
N LEU A 261 3.84 -15.00 13.37
CA LEU A 261 4.17 -13.77 12.68
C LEU A 261 3.60 -13.76 11.24
N LEU A 262 3.83 -14.82 10.47
CA LEU A 262 3.31 -14.95 9.10
C LEU A 262 1.78 -14.93 9.05
N HIS A 263 1.12 -15.58 10.02
CA HIS A 263 -0.34 -15.52 10.16
C HIS A 263 -0.82 -14.08 10.38
N ARG A 264 -0.21 -13.33 11.31
CA ARG A 264 -0.54 -11.92 11.58
C ARG A 264 -0.27 -11.00 10.39
N LEU A 265 0.68 -11.35 9.53
CA LEU A 265 0.94 -10.64 8.28
C LEU A 265 -0.11 -10.92 7.20
N GLY A 266 -0.81 -12.05 7.29
CA GLY A 266 -1.88 -12.46 6.39
C GLY A 266 -1.51 -13.58 5.42
N PHE A 267 -0.42 -14.31 5.67
CA PHE A 267 -0.18 -15.60 5.01
C PHE A 267 -1.07 -16.68 5.62
N SER A 268 -1.44 -17.67 4.82
CA SER A 268 -1.90 -18.95 5.37
C SER A 268 -0.68 -19.72 5.88
N VAL A 269 -0.79 -20.36 7.04
CA VAL A 269 0.34 -21.10 7.64
C VAL A 269 -0.13 -22.45 8.16
N ARG A 270 0.78 -23.43 8.15
CA ARG A 270 0.60 -24.76 8.75
C ARG A 270 1.89 -25.24 9.39
#